data_AF-A0A6J4TL27-F1
#
_entry.id   AF-A0A6J4TL27-F1
#
_cell.length_a   1.000
_cell.length_b   1.000
_cell.length_c   1.000
_cell.angle_alpha   90.00
_cell.angle_beta   90.00
_cell.angle_gamma   90.00
#
_symmetry.space_group_name_H-M   'P 1'
#
loop_
_entity.id
_entity.type
_entity.pdbx_description
1 polymer ?
#
loop_
_entity_poly.entity_id
_entity_poly.type
_entity_poly.pdbx_seq_one_letter_code
_entity_poly.pdbx_strand_id
1 'polypeptide(L)'
;MRATTDRTKLTRFLDALGRRLRLPIRFYLVGGSVVIDLGLREATLDIDYVAEADDPRAMVELERAIRELKDELDVNIEPASPADFLPVPASVLGRSRFVGQHGRVAVYHYHPPTLVIAKVARGLEQDFALGGHLETWRETVASPTGWLRHDPAAVARRLDVLRQRLGVAPPDR
;
A
#
# COMPACT_ATOMS: atom_id res chain seq x y z
N MET A 1 -18.16 8.77 -11.61
CA MET A 1 -17.12 7.74 -11.43
C MET A 1 -15.91 8.23 -12.20
N ARG A 2 -14.73 8.33 -11.58
CA ARG A 2 -13.51 8.84 -12.27
C ARG A 2 -12.96 7.77 -13.20
N ALA A 3 -12.18 8.18 -14.20
CA ALA A 3 -11.55 7.23 -15.10
C ALA A 3 -10.48 6.38 -14.38
N THR A 4 -10.19 5.21 -14.94
CA THR A 4 -9.08 4.37 -14.47
C THR A 4 -7.74 5.10 -14.58
N THR A 5 -6.81 4.72 -13.72
CA THR A 5 -5.46 5.27 -13.65
C THR A 5 -4.46 4.31 -14.28
N ASP A 6 -3.77 4.76 -15.32
CA ASP A 6 -2.61 4.07 -15.91
C ASP A 6 -1.28 4.63 -15.36
N ARG A 7 -0.15 4.06 -15.79
CA ARG A 7 1.19 4.52 -15.36
C ARG A 7 1.46 5.99 -15.74
N THR A 8 0.93 6.46 -16.87
CA THR A 8 1.12 7.85 -17.32
C THR A 8 0.42 8.83 -16.39
N LYS A 9 -0.84 8.53 -16.04
CA LYS A 9 -1.61 9.31 -15.06
C LYS A 9 -0.98 9.26 -13.68
N LEU A 10 -0.49 8.10 -13.24
CA LEU A 10 0.24 7.98 -11.98
C LEU A 10 1.48 8.89 -11.95
N THR A 11 2.30 8.87 -13.01
CA THR A 11 3.50 9.72 -13.11
C THR A 11 3.13 11.21 -13.07
N ARG A 12 2.09 11.62 -13.83
CA ARG A 12 1.59 12.99 -13.83
C ARG A 12 1.10 13.42 -12.44
N PHE A 13 0.42 12.53 -11.73
CA PHE A 13 0.00 12.77 -10.36
C PHE A 13 1.22 12.99 -9.43
N LEU A 14 2.22 12.11 -9.46
CA LEU A 14 3.41 12.23 -8.61
C LEU A 14 4.20 13.52 -8.89
N ASP A 15 4.35 13.90 -10.16
CA ASP A 15 4.97 15.17 -10.55
C ASP A 15 4.17 16.38 -10.05
N ALA A 16 2.85 16.36 -10.24
CA ALA A 16 1.97 17.46 -9.84
C ALA A 16 1.87 17.59 -8.31
N LEU A 17 1.96 16.48 -7.58
CA LEU A 17 2.08 16.45 -6.12
C LEU A 17 3.43 17.03 -5.69
N GLY A 18 4.52 16.59 -6.32
CA GLY A 18 5.88 17.05 -6.05
C GLY A 18 6.09 18.56 -6.23
N ARG A 19 5.33 19.18 -7.14
CA ARG A 19 5.32 20.64 -7.36
C ARG A 19 4.48 21.41 -6.33
N ARG A 20 3.47 20.79 -5.72
CA ARG A 20 2.55 21.43 -4.76
C ARG A 20 3.09 21.43 -3.34
N LEU A 21 3.76 20.34 -2.94
CA LEU A 21 4.23 20.18 -1.57
C LEU A 21 5.48 21.02 -1.33
N ARG A 22 5.47 21.77 -0.23
CA ARG A 22 6.61 22.58 0.21
C ARG A 22 7.45 21.82 1.24
N LEU A 23 6.78 20.99 2.04
CA LEU A 23 7.41 20.15 3.05
C LEU A 23 7.66 18.73 2.53
N PRO A 24 8.77 18.09 2.97
CA PRO A 24 9.12 16.75 2.50
C PRO A 24 8.19 15.69 3.06
N ILE A 25 7.84 14.71 2.21
CA ILE A 25 7.10 13.51 2.60
C ILE A 25 7.71 12.25 1.99
N ARG A 26 7.45 11.12 2.62
CA ARG A 26 7.62 9.77 2.07
C ARG A 26 6.25 9.27 1.63
N PHE A 27 6.11 8.93 0.36
CA PHE A 27 4.87 8.48 -0.26
C PHE A 27 5.03 7.04 -0.74
N TYR A 28 4.29 6.13 -0.15
CA TYR A 28 4.39 4.69 -0.42
C TYR A 28 3.21 4.29 -1.30
N LEU A 29 3.49 3.88 -2.53
CA LEU A 29 2.51 3.24 -3.41
C LEU A 29 2.12 1.90 -2.81
N VAL A 30 0.81 1.62 -2.79
CA VAL A 30 0.24 0.39 -2.24
C VAL A 30 -0.54 -0.33 -3.33
N GLY A 31 -0.66 -1.66 -3.20
CA GLY A 31 -1.63 -2.45 -3.96
C GLY A 31 -1.56 -2.23 -5.47
N GLY A 32 -2.67 -1.80 -6.06
CA GLY A 32 -2.81 -1.62 -7.50
C GLY A 32 -1.84 -0.60 -8.09
N SER A 33 -1.48 0.43 -7.32
CA SER A 33 -0.52 1.48 -7.70
C SER A 33 0.88 0.92 -7.96
N VAL A 34 1.33 -0.04 -7.15
CA VAL A 34 2.64 -0.69 -7.33
C VAL A 34 2.64 -1.55 -8.59
N VAL A 35 1.56 -2.29 -8.84
CA VAL A 35 1.46 -3.19 -10.00
C VAL A 35 1.49 -2.40 -11.32
N ILE A 36 0.80 -1.25 -11.39
CA ILE A 36 0.85 -0.39 -12.57
C ILE A 36 2.20 0.31 -12.72
N ASP A 37 2.83 0.73 -11.62
CA ASP A 37 4.14 1.38 -11.65
C ASP A 37 5.23 0.40 -12.10
N LEU A 38 5.13 -0.88 -11.75
CA LEU A 38 5.98 -1.97 -12.25
C LEU A 38 5.64 -2.40 -13.68
N GLY A 39 4.47 -1.99 -14.23
CA GLY A 39 4.07 -2.29 -15.59
C GLY A 39 3.54 -3.71 -15.77
N LEU A 40 3.13 -4.32 -14.67
CA LEU A 40 2.56 -5.67 -14.62
C LEU A 40 1.05 -5.65 -14.92
N ARG A 41 0.43 -4.47 -14.92
CA ARG A 41 -0.97 -4.25 -15.27
C ARG A 41 -1.11 -2.88 -15.93
N GLU A 42 -2.03 -2.76 -16.88
CA GLU A 42 -2.22 -1.52 -17.66
C GLU A 42 -2.85 -0.39 -16.84
N ALA A 43 -3.81 -0.70 -15.95
CA ALA A 43 -4.52 0.30 -15.17
C ALA A 43 -5.00 -0.22 -13.79
N THR A 44 -5.34 0.72 -12.91
CA THR A 44 -5.98 0.51 -11.61
C THR A 44 -7.18 1.44 -11.47
N LEU A 45 -8.13 1.12 -10.59
CA LEU A 45 -9.24 2.03 -10.29
C LEU A 45 -8.72 3.26 -9.53
N ASP A 46 -7.91 3.02 -8.50
CA ASP A 46 -7.49 4.04 -7.54
C ASP A 46 -5.97 4.03 -7.36
N ILE A 47 -5.40 5.21 -7.08
CA ILE A 47 -4.05 5.37 -6.56
C ILE A 47 -4.11 5.17 -5.04
N ASP A 48 -3.86 3.94 -4.61
CA ASP A 48 -3.70 3.56 -3.21
C ASP A 48 -2.34 4.03 -2.67
N TYR A 49 -2.34 4.66 -1.50
CA TYR A 49 -1.10 5.11 -0.86
C TYR A 49 -1.11 5.05 0.68
N VAL A 50 0.11 5.01 1.24
CA VAL A 50 0.43 5.40 2.63
C VAL A 50 1.41 6.56 2.55
N ALA A 51 1.37 7.50 3.50
CA ALA A 51 2.35 8.59 3.56
C ALA A 51 2.85 8.82 4.99
N GLU A 52 4.10 9.25 5.09
CA GLU A 52 4.73 9.67 6.33
C GLU A 52 5.47 10.99 6.14
N ALA A 53 5.51 11.79 7.20
CA ALA A 53 6.28 13.01 7.25
C ALA A 53 6.83 13.23 8.67
N ASP A 54 8.00 13.86 8.75
CA ASP A 54 8.59 14.24 10.05
C ASP A 54 7.90 15.49 10.62
N ASP A 55 7.37 16.36 9.74
CA ASP A 55 6.58 17.53 10.10
C ASP A 55 5.07 17.26 9.87
N PRO A 56 4.21 17.30 10.91
CA PRO A 56 2.77 17.09 10.77
C PRO A 56 2.08 18.06 9.80
N ARG A 57 2.61 19.26 9.58
CA ARG A 57 2.06 20.24 8.62
C ARG A 57 2.15 19.71 7.18
N ALA A 58 3.11 18.84 6.88
CA ALA A 58 3.25 18.24 5.57
C ALA A 58 2.06 17.31 5.25
N MET A 59 1.49 16.63 6.26
CA MET A 59 0.29 15.81 6.08
C MET A 59 -0.94 16.67 5.75
N VAL A 60 -1.05 17.86 6.34
CA VAL A 60 -2.10 18.83 6.01
C VAL A 60 -1.94 19.35 4.57
N GLU A 61 -0.70 19.65 4.15
CA GLU A 61 -0.42 20.02 2.75
C GLU A 61 -0.78 18.90 1.78
N LEU A 62 -0.42 17.65 2.12
CA LEU A 62 -0.73 16.46 1.33
C LEU A 62 -2.24 16.27 1.14
N GLU A 63 -3.02 16.30 2.21
CA GLU A 63 -4.47 16.14 2.13
C GLU A 63 -5.13 17.21 1.26
N ARG A 64 -4.68 18.46 1.37
CA ARG A 64 -5.18 19.56 0.53
C ARG A 64 -4.82 19.34 -0.94
N ALA A 65 -3.57 19.01 -1.22
CA ALA A 65 -3.09 18.75 -2.56
C ALA A 65 -3.83 17.57 -3.21
N ILE A 66 -4.09 16.50 -2.46
CA ILE A 66 -4.85 15.34 -2.97
C ILE A 66 -6.29 15.74 -3.31
N ARG A 67 -6.98 16.53 -2.47
CA ARG A 67 -8.34 16.99 -2.79
C ARG A 67 -8.41 17.74 -4.11
N GLU A 68 -7.46 18.66 -4.33
CA GLU A 68 -7.37 19.44 -5.57
C GLU A 68 -7.02 18.54 -6.78
N LEU A 69 -6.01 17.68 -6.62
CA LEU A 69 -5.48 16.83 -7.69
C LEU A 69 -6.43 15.75 -8.20
N LYS A 70 -7.29 15.21 -7.32
CA LYS A 70 -8.30 14.21 -7.72
C LYS A 70 -9.20 14.71 -8.84
N ASP A 71 -9.55 15.98 -8.80
CA ASP A 71 -10.46 16.60 -9.76
C ASP A 71 -9.70 17.11 -10.98
N GLU A 72 -8.55 17.76 -10.78
CA GLU A 72 -7.74 18.31 -11.88
C GLU A 72 -7.21 17.24 -12.84
N LEU A 73 -6.87 16.05 -12.33
CA LEU A 73 -6.24 14.98 -13.12
C LEU A 73 -7.19 13.85 -13.50
N ASP A 74 -8.46 13.90 -13.07
CA ASP A 74 -9.44 12.82 -13.24
C ASP A 74 -8.86 11.45 -12.82
N VAL A 75 -8.44 11.38 -11.55
CA VAL A 75 -7.90 10.18 -10.89
C VAL A 75 -8.55 10.01 -9.52
N ASN A 76 -8.80 8.77 -9.11
CA ASN A 76 -9.17 8.50 -7.72
C ASN A 76 -7.92 8.20 -6.90
N ILE A 77 -7.84 8.72 -5.67
CA ILE A 77 -6.66 8.64 -4.80
C ILE A 77 -7.12 8.27 -3.40
N GLU A 78 -6.69 7.16 -2.84
CA GLU A 78 -7.23 6.69 -1.56
C GLU A 78 -6.10 6.37 -0.57
N PRO A 79 -6.16 6.88 0.67
CA PRO A 79 -5.30 6.37 1.72
C PRO A 79 -5.71 4.92 1.99
N ALA A 80 -4.79 3.99 1.82
CA ALA A 80 -5.03 2.57 1.99
C ALA A 80 -3.82 1.93 2.66
N SER A 81 -4.00 1.44 3.88
CA SER A 81 -2.92 0.79 4.61
C SER A 81 -3.08 -0.72 4.56
N PRO A 82 -2.02 -1.50 4.23
CA PRO A 82 -2.04 -2.94 4.45
C PRO A 82 -2.36 -3.33 5.90
N ALA A 83 -2.10 -2.43 6.86
CA ALA A 83 -2.47 -2.59 8.26
C ALA A 83 -4.00 -2.62 8.50
N ASP A 84 -4.82 -2.21 7.51
CA ASP A 84 -6.28 -2.29 7.56
C ASP A 84 -6.80 -3.70 7.27
N PHE A 85 -5.94 -4.62 6.81
CA PHE A 85 -6.32 -5.99 6.48
C PHE A 85 -5.66 -7.01 7.41
N LEU A 86 -4.42 -6.77 7.82
CA LEU A 86 -3.62 -7.66 8.65
C LEU A 86 -2.64 -6.91 9.55
N PRO A 87 -2.11 -7.55 10.61
CA PRO A 87 -1.02 -6.99 11.39
C PRO A 87 0.24 -6.75 10.55
N VAL A 88 0.73 -5.51 10.51
CA VAL A 88 1.97 -5.16 9.79
C VAL A 88 3.04 -4.69 10.78
N PRO A 89 4.26 -5.25 10.76
CA PRO A 89 5.36 -4.75 11.60
C PRO A 89 5.71 -3.29 11.26
N ALA A 90 6.02 -2.48 12.26
CA ALA A 90 6.38 -1.06 12.05
C ALA A 90 7.61 -0.86 11.14
N SER A 91 8.54 -1.83 11.14
CA SER A 91 9.76 -1.79 10.31
C SER A 91 9.52 -1.96 8.80
N VAL A 92 8.27 -2.22 8.38
CA VAL A 92 7.92 -2.45 6.98
C VAL A 92 8.12 -1.21 6.11
N LEU A 93 7.87 -0.01 6.65
CA LEU A 93 8.08 1.24 5.91
C LEU A 93 9.56 1.48 5.62
N GLY A 94 10.44 1.24 6.60
CA GLY A 94 11.90 1.30 6.41
C GLY A 94 12.46 0.24 5.46
N ARG A 95 11.71 -0.84 5.18
CA ARG A 95 12.05 -1.90 4.22
C ARG A 95 11.40 -1.71 2.84
N SER A 96 10.63 -0.64 2.65
CA SER A 96 9.96 -0.34 1.39
C SER A 96 10.98 0.14 0.34
N ARG A 97 10.80 -0.27 -0.91
CA ARG A 97 11.76 -0.01 -1.99
C ARG A 97 11.63 1.41 -2.50
N PHE A 98 12.70 2.19 -2.49
CA PHE A 98 12.72 3.52 -3.12
C PHE A 98 12.55 3.41 -4.65
N VAL A 99 11.70 4.27 -5.20
CA VAL A 99 11.33 4.32 -6.62
C VAL A 99 11.93 5.55 -7.28
N GLY A 100 11.75 6.71 -6.66
CA GLY A 100 12.16 7.99 -7.25
C GLY A 100 11.77 9.20 -6.41
N GLN A 101 12.20 10.37 -6.86
CA GLN A 101 11.96 11.65 -6.19
C GLN A 101 11.19 12.58 -7.13
N HIS A 102 10.07 13.12 -6.65
CA HIS A 102 9.28 14.14 -7.35
C HIS A 102 9.22 15.39 -6.46
N GLY A 103 10.09 16.38 -6.73
CA GLY A 103 10.20 17.57 -5.89
C GLY A 103 10.52 17.21 -4.43
N ARG A 104 9.59 17.49 -3.51
CA ARG A 104 9.70 17.15 -2.07
C ARG A 104 9.09 15.79 -1.70
N VAL A 105 8.61 15.03 -2.68
CA VAL A 105 7.97 13.72 -2.47
C VAL A 105 8.96 12.61 -2.81
N ALA A 106 9.40 11.85 -1.81
CA ALA A 106 10.15 10.62 -2.00
C ALA A 106 9.17 9.45 -2.18
N VAL A 107 9.23 8.76 -3.30
CA VAL A 107 8.27 7.70 -3.66
C VAL A 107 8.87 6.32 -3.43
N TYR A 108 8.07 5.43 -2.83
CA TYR A 108 8.45 4.06 -2.50
C TYR A 108 7.38 3.08 -2.98
N HIS A 109 7.77 1.84 -3.31
CA HIS A 109 6.85 0.71 -3.32
C HIS A 109 6.74 0.18 -1.90
N TYR A 110 5.54 0.19 -1.35
CA TYR A 110 5.27 -0.43 -0.06
C TYR A 110 5.72 -1.89 -0.10
N HIS A 111 6.40 -2.34 0.96
CA HIS A 111 7.06 -3.65 1.06
C HIS A 111 6.28 -4.78 0.34
N PRO A 112 6.79 -5.27 -0.81
CA PRO A 112 6.03 -6.13 -1.71
C PRO A 112 5.46 -7.39 -1.07
N PRO A 113 6.17 -8.10 -0.17
CA PRO A 113 5.59 -9.25 0.52
C PRO A 113 4.33 -8.92 1.34
N THR A 114 4.28 -7.75 1.96
CA THR A 114 3.12 -7.29 2.74
C THR A 114 1.95 -6.95 1.84
N LEU A 115 2.20 -6.46 0.63
CA LEU A 115 1.15 -6.20 -0.36
C LEU A 115 0.49 -7.49 -0.83
N VAL A 116 1.29 -8.52 -1.14
CA VAL A 116 0.78 -9.85 -1.53
C VAL A 116 -0.08 -10.44 -0.41
N ILE A 117 0.41 -10.37 0.83
CA ILE A 117 -0.29 -10.90 2.00
C ILE A 117 -1.61 -10.15 2.26
N ALA A 118 -1.63 -8.81 2.19
CA ALA A 118 -2.85 -8.02 2.36
C ALA A 118 -3.87 -8.27 1.22
N LYS A 119 -3.38 -8.49 0.00
CA LYS A 119 -4.20 -8.81 -1.17
C LYS A 119 -4.87 -10.18 -1.06
N VAL A 120 -4.12 -11.22 -0.67
CA VAL A 120 -4.68 -12.55 -0.40
C VAL A 120 -5.66 -12.51 0.79
N ALA A 121 -5.37 -11.72 1.83
CA ALA A 121 -6.26 -11.56 2.99
C ALA A 121 -7.57 -10.83 2.67
N ARG A 122 -7.60 -9.99 1.63
CA ARG A 122 -8.83 -9.34 1.12
C ARG A 122 -9.76 -10.33 0.42
N GLY A 123 -9.23 -11.46 -0.06
CA GLY A 123 -10.02 -12.62 -0.50
C GLY A 123 -10.71 -12.48 -1.87
N LEU A 124 -10.26 -11.59 -2.75
CA LEU A 124 -10.80 -11.43 -4.10
C LEU A 124 -10.07 -12.34 -5.10
N GLU A 125 -10.81 -13.05 -5.97
CA GLU A 125 -10.25 -14.02 -6.95
C GLU A 125 -9.12 -13.49 -7.83
N GLN A 126 -9.14 -12.20 -8.15
CA GLN A 126 -8.18 -11.55 -9.03
C GLN A 126 -6.84 -11.20 -8.35
N ASP A 127 -6.80 -11.25 -7.01
CA ASP A 127 -5.65 -10.84 -6.20
C ASP A 127 -4.67 -12.01 -5.92
N PHE A 128 -4.92 -13.20 -6.48
CA PHE A 128 -4.19 -14.44 -6.20
C PHE A 128 -3.01 -14.76 -7.15
N ALA A 129 -2.72 -13.92 -8.14
CA ALA A 129 -1.63 -14.14 -9.11
C ALA A 129 -0.23 -13.77 -8.60
N LEU A 130 -0.11 -13.26 -7.36
CA LEU A 130 1.16 -12.82 -6.78
C LEU A 130 1.68 -13.89 -5.81
N GLY A 131 2.63 -14.73 -6.26
CA GLY A 131 3.20 -15.81 -5.47
C GLY A 131 4.44 -15.41 -4.66
N GLY A 132 4.65 -16.09 -3.52
CA GLY A 132 6.01 -16.47 -3.07
C GLY A 132 6.69 -15.67 -1.95
N HIS A 133 6.06 -15.40 -0.80
CA HIS A 133 6.77 -14.77 0.35
C HIS A 133 6.44 -15.40 1.72
N LEU A 134 7.09 -16.53 2.04
CA LEU A 134 6.93 -17.28 3.30
C LEU A 134 7.59 -16.61 4.53
N GLU A 135 8.67 -15.82 4.35
CA GLU A 135 9.35 -15.16 5.47
C GLU A 135 8.49 -14.07 6.12
N THR A 136 7.76 -13.30 5.31
CA THR A 136 6.89 -12.22 5.80
C THR A 136 5.69 -12.74 6.57
N TRP A 137 5.22 -13.97 6.29
CA TRP A 137 4.18 -14.64 7.06
C TRP A 137 4.55 -14.79 8.54
N ARG A 138 5.77 -15.25 8.85
CA ARG A 138 6.22 -15.45 10.24
C ARG A 138 6.29 -14.13 11.01
N GLU A 139 6.77 -13.07 10.38
CA GLU A 139 6.83 -11.73 10.99
C GLU A 139 5.43 -11.12 11.19
N THR A 140 4.52 -11.30 10.23
CA THR A 140 3.13 -10.83 10.33
C THR A 140 2.39 -11.51 11.49
N VAL A 141 2.53 -12.83 11.64
CA VAL A 141 1.90 -13.57 12.75
C VAL A 141 2.52 -13.22 14.11
N ALA A 142 3.82 -12.90 14.15
CA ALA A 142 4.51 -12.53 15.39
C ALA A 142 4.32 -11.05 15.81
N SER A 143 3.76 -10.19 14.94
CA SER A 143 3.66 -8.74 15.19
C SER A 143 2.61 -8.41 16.27
N PRO A 144 2.99 -7.91 17.46
CA PRO A 144 2.04 -7.71 18.57
C PRO A 144 1.07 -6.53 18.35
N THR A 145 1.44 -5.55 17.51
CA THR A 145 0.78 -4.24 17.43
C THR A 145 -0.36 -4.18 16.42
N GLY A 146 -0.44 -5.12 15.49
CA GLY A 146 -1.48 -5.10 14.46
C GLY A 146 -2.78 -5.82 14.82
N TRP A 147 -2.80 -6.54 15.96
CA TRP A 147 -3.99 -7.26 16.46
C TRP A 147 -5.03 -6.34 17.11
N LEU A 148 -4.63 -5.13 17.51
CA LEU A 148 -5.49 -4.21 18.27
C LEU A 148 -6.57 -3.50 17.44
N ARG A 149 -6.47 -3.52 16.11
CA ARG A 149 -7.38 -2.80 15.20
C ARG A 149 -8.44 -3.69 14.54
N HIS A 150 -8.38 -5.01 14.75
CA HIS A 150 -9.18 -5.97 14.00
C HIS A 150 -9.86 -6.97 14.93
N ASP A 151 -11.06 -7.41 14.55
CA ASP A 151 -11.71 -8.56 15.18
C ASP A 151 -10.78 -9.79 15.08
N PRO A 152 -10.36 -10.38 16.21
CA PRO A 152 -9.49 -11.55 16.23
C PRO A 152 -10.00 -12.72 15.38
N ALA A 153 -11.32 -12.92 15.33
CA ALA A 153 -11.92 -14.00 14.53
C ALA A 153 -11.82 -13.71 13.01
N ALA A 154 -11.98 -12.46 12.60
CA ALA A 154 -11.76 -12.05 11.22
C ALA A 154 -10.29 -12.18 10.78
N VAL A 155 -9.35 -11.80 11.66
CA VAL A 155 -7.91 -11.99 11.41
C VAL A 155 -7.59 -13.48 11.27
N ALA A 156 -8.08 -14.32 12.18
CA ALA A 156 -7.88 -15.77 12.12
C ALA A 156 -8.39 -16.38 10.80
N ARG A 157 -9.59 -15.98 10.33
CA ARG A 157 -10.12 -16.44 9.03
C ARG A 157 -9.23 -16.05 7.85
N ARG A 158 -8.73 -14.81 7.82
CA ARG A 158 -7.83 -14.32 6.74
C ARG A 158 -6.48 -15.04 6.77
N LEU A 159 -5.93 -15.26 7.97
CA LEU A 159 -4.72 -16.02 8.19
C LEU A 159 -4.91 -17.49 7.78
N ASP A 160 -6.05 -18.11 8.04
CA ASP A 160 -6.32 -19.48 7.61
C ASP A 160 -6.40 -19.62 6.08
N VAL A 161 -7.02 -18.67 5.39
CA VAL A 161 -7.02 -18.62 3.91
C VAL A 161 -5.60 -18.51 3.37
N LEU A 162 -4.79 -17.61 3.95
CA LEU A 162 -3.36 -17.47 3.62
C LEU A 162 -2.59 -18.76 3.88
N ARG A 163 -2.79 -19.40 5.04
CA ARG A 163 -2.12 -20.64 5.46
C ARG A 163 -2.39 -21.79 4.48
N GLN A 164 -3.66 -22.02 4.15
CA GLN A 164 -4.08 -23.08 3.22
C GLN A 164 -3.46 -22.89 1.83
N ARG A 165 -3.30 -21.64 1.39
CA ARG A 165 -2.81 -21.31 0.05
C ARG A 165 -1.29 -21.22 -0.06
N LEU A 166 -0.61 -20.78 1.00
CA LEU A 166 0.86 -20.73 1.08
C LEU A 166 1.47 -22.08 1.50
N GLY A 167 0.66 -23.06 1.87
CA GLY A 167 1.13 -24.41 2.25
C GLY A 167 1.91 -24.44 3.56
N VAL A 168 1.65 -23.50 4.48
CA VAL A 168 2.42 -23.35 5.73
C VAL A 168 1.74 -24.12 6.86
N ALA A 169 2.49 -24.90 7.63
CA ALA A 169 2.01 -25.47 8.88
C ALA A 169 1.72 -24.35 9.92
N PRO A 170 0.73 -24.54 10.83
CA PRO A 170 0.53 -23.58 11.91
C PRO A 170 1.82 -23.45 12.74
N PRO A 171 2.17 -22.25 13.26
CA PRO A 171 3.28 -22.12 14.18
C PRO A 171 2.99 -22.99 15.42
N ASP A 172 4.01 -23.75 15.86
CA ASP A 172 3.91 -24.54 17.08
C ASP A 172 3.56 -23.61 18.25
N ARG A 173 2.53 -24.00 19.01
CA ARG A 173 1.97 -23.25 20.14
C ARG A 173 2.95 -23.13 21.31
#